data_AF-A0A5C6VIP2-F1
#
_entry.id   AF-A0A5C6VIP2-F1
#
_cell.length_a   1.000
_cell.length_b   1.000
_cell.length_c   1.000
_cell.angle_alpha   90.00
_cell.angle_beta   90.00
_cell.angle_gamma   90.00
#
_symmetry.space_group_name_H-M   'P 1'
#
loop_
_entity.id
_entity.type
_entity.pdbx_description
1 polymer ?
#
loop_
_entity_poly.entity_id
_entity_poly.type
_entity_poly.pdbx_seq_one_letter_code
_entity_poly.pdbx_strand_id
1 'polypeptide(L)'
;MTVVNACLNEIKMNGLRPIFPDDDRLIQWAGTDLGPLPHESALTIFWRFCWRNVLDPNDIRDFFGEGGKAIDWDEFRRTTGWRCPEVVELRIEGVPSRQMLFDNHLRYCPICLECGYHSVWHQFLPLRTCPMHGAPLMSQCFSCGVRCEQVSEYLNSRTAPFCCKSCGGYLADAEPNLELFLDLLDQSRAICERLDRYERWVTENHELLDFVKWLLIPKDWSPERQGAFHHLVYRLVDQLAPSQDFALSDGRPVGIYIWQIRPYRSSIMRRSEFHVRRSALGAYRNAIHKLLRQCGVHDDTNRRLREAGHRIASRSPLNVRAFGAPLVALALIRHWIEGDPIVSSVGAR
;
A
#
# COMPACT_ATOMS: atom_id res chain seq x y z
N MET A 1 52.86 -25.00 20.94
CA MET A 1 52.96 -25.48 22.34
C MET A 1 53.12 -24.26 23.23
N THR A 2 52.34 -24.17 24.32
CA THR A 2 52.69 -23.53 25.61
C THR A 2 53.08 -22.02 25.60
N VAL A 3 52.29 -21.02 26.04
CA VAL A 3 51.52 -20.75 27.30
C VAL A 3 52.32 -19.94 28.36
N VAL A 4 51.60 -18.99 29.02
CA VAL A 4 51.92 -18.19 30.25
C VAL A 4 53.01 -17.10 30.05
N ASN A 5 52.92 -15.84 30.54
CA ASN A 5 51.90 -14.99 31.20
C ASN A 5 52.23 -13.48 30.91
N ALA A 6 51.38 -12.45 30.95
CA ALA A 6 50.28 -11.95 31.83
C ALA A 6 50.71 -10.87 32.84
N CYS A 7 50.06 -9.70 32.80
CA CYS A 7 49.22 -9.18 33.89
C CYS A 7 48.55 -7.83 33.55
N LEU A 8 47.21 -7.81 33.50
CA LEU A 8 46.34 -6.89 34.26
C LEU A 8 44.86 -7.23 34.00
N ASN A 9 44.31 -8.04 34.91
CA ASN A 9 42.96 -8.05 35.51
C ASN A 9 41.75 -7.72 34.60
N GLU A 10 40.92 -8.69 34.23
CA GLU A 10 39.82 -9.26 35.06
C GLU A 10 38.56 -8.37 35.20
N ILE A 11 37.73 -8.35 34.14
CA ILE A 11 36.29 -8.63 34.27
C ILE A 11 35.88 -9.54 33.09
N LYS A 12 35.64 -10.83 33.35
CA LYS A 12 34.90 -11.71 32.43
C LYS A 12 33.45 -11.74 32.86
N MET A 13 32.59 -11.00 32.16
CA MET A 13 31.13 -11.15 32.28
C MET A 13 30.70 -12.45 31.58
N ASN A 14 30.95 -13.58 32.24
CA ASN A 14 30.36 -14.86 31.84
C ASN A 14 28.85 -14.80 32.07
N GLY A 15 28.06 -15.06 31.02
CA GLY A 15 26.77 -15.75 31.14
C GLY A 15 25.76 -15.19 32.16
N LEU A 16 25.72 -13.88 32.38
CA LEU A 16 24.56 -13.26 33.00
C LEU A 16 23.39 -13.33 32.01
N ARG A 17 22.63 -14.43 32.09
CA ARG A 17 21.17 -14.21 32.14
C ARG A 17 20.94 -13.21 33.27
N PRO A 18 20.10 -12.19 33.11
CA PRO A 18 19.58 -11.49 34.27
C PRO A 18 18.81 -12.53 35.10
N ILE A 19 19.48 -13.06 36.12
CA ILE A 19 18.81 -13.71 37.25
C ILE A 19 18.14 -12.55 37.99
N PHE A 20 17.00 -12.12 37.47
CA PHE A 20 16.02 -11.45 38.29
C PHE A 20 15.77 -12.39 39.47
N PRO A 21 15.98 -11.95 40.72
CA PRO A 21 15.66 -12.79 41.87
C PRO A 21 14.18 -13.19 41.82
N ASP A 22 13.82 -14.29 42.50
CA ASP A 22 12.42 -14.74 42.72
C ASP A 22 11.63 -13.78 43.65
N ASP A 23 11.83 -12.47 43.47
CA ASP A 23 11.16 -11.35 44.14
C ASP A 23 10.08 -10.86 43.15
N ASP A 24 8.83 -10.71 43.60
CA ASP A 24 7.63 -10.34 42.81
C ASP A 24 7.66 -8.88 42.25
N ARG A 25 8.85 -8.40 41.87
CA ARG A 25 9.06 -7.14 41.18
C ARG A 25 8.58 -7.26 39.74
N LEU A 26 7.28 -7.01 39.58
CA LEU A 26 6.64 -6.68 38.32
C LEU A 26 7.60 -5.87 37.44
N ILE A 27 8.01 -6.44 36.30
CA ILE A 27 8.88 -5.76 35.34
C ILE A 27 8.10 -4.55 34.81
N GLN A 28 8.42 -3.37 35.35
CA GLN A 28 7.74 -2.13 34.99
C GLN A 28 8.38 -1.56 33.73
N TRP A 29 7.84 -1.94 32.57
CA TRP A 29 8.25 -1.41 31.28
C TRP A 29 7.99 0.10 31.18
N ALA A 30 8.96 0.82 30.66
CA ALA A 30 8.84 2.25 30.39
C ALA A 30 7.83 2.50 29.27
N GLY A 31 7.16 3.66 29.30
CA GLY A 31 6.30 4.15 28.23
C GLY A 31 4.94 3.47 28.08
N THR A 32 4.47 2.72 29.08
CA THR A 32 3.12 2.10 29.10
C THR A 32 1.98 3.13 29.08
N ASP A 33 2.26 4.35 29.53
CA ASP A 33 1.44 5.56 29.43
C ASP A 33 1.41 6.14 28.00
N LEU A 34 2.45 5.88 27.21
CA LEU A 34 2.72 6.52 25.92
C LEU A 34 2.35 5.57 24.77
N GLY A 35 1.04 5.31 24.74
CA GLY A 35 0.37 4.42 23.79
C GLY A 35 0.52 4.79 22.31
N PRO A 36 -0.10 4.00 21.41
CA PRO A 36 0.05 4.17 19.98
C PRO A 36 -0.56 5.49 19.49
N LEU A 37 0.15 6.17 18.61
CA LEU A 37 -0.39 7.34 17.92
C LEU A 37 -1.46 6.93 16.88
N PRO A 38 -2.35 7.84 16.47
CA PRO A 38 -3.28 7.58 15.38
C PRO A 38 -2.56 7.13 14.10
N HIS A 39 -3.09 6.10 13.46
CA HIS A 39 -2.53 5.47 12.25
C HIS A 39 -1.08 5.00 12.39
N GLU A 40 -0.58 4.79 13.61
CA GLU A 40 0.75 4.25 13.85
C GLU A 40 0.84 2.78 13.42
N SER A 41 1.95 2.43 12.76
CA SER A 41 2.27 1.04 12.44
C SER A 41 2.76 0.25 13.65
N ALA A 42 2.48 -1.05 13.68
CA ALA A 42 2.97 -1.94 14.72
C ALA A 42 4.51 -2.03 14.72
N LEU A 43 5.16 -1.77 13.57
CA LEU A 43 6.62 -1.60 13.44
C LEU A 43 7.18 -0.56 14.42
N THR A 44 6.66 0.68 14.44
CA THR A 44 7.20 1.72 15.34
C THR A 44 6.71 1.64 16.76
N ILE A 45 5.57 1.00 17.03
CA ILE A 45 5.17 0.69 18.40
C ILE A 45 6.17 -0.29 19.02
N PHE A 46 6.51 -1.35 18.29
CA PHE A 46 7.52 -2.31 18.70
C PHE A 46 8.91 -1.69 18.81
N TRP A 47 9.36 -0.94 17.80
CA TRP A 47 10.64 -0.24 17.84
C TRP A 47 10.73 0.79 18.97
N ARG A 48 9.67 1.59 19.22
CA ARG A 48 9.63 2.56 20.32
C ARG A 48 9.66 1.85 21.67
N PHE A 49 8.94 0.73 21.82
CA PHE A 49 9.04 -0.12 23.01
C PHE A 49 10.48 -0.60 23.25
N CYS A 50 11.11 -1.20 22.23
CA CYS A 50 12.47 -1.73 22.34
C CYS A 50 13.50 -0.64 22.63
N TRP A 51 13.48 0.48 21.88
CA TRP A 51 14.40 1.61 22.07
C TRP A 51 14.28 2.22 23.48
N ARG A 52 13.05 2.46 23.96
CA ARG A 52 12.84 3.07 25.30
C ARG A 52 13.20 2.18 26.47
N ASN A 53 13.19 0.86 26.28
CA ASN A 53 13.61 -0.10 27.29
C ASN A 53 15.05 -0.60 27.03
N VAL A 54 15.78 0.05 26.12
CA VAL A 54 17.19 -0.21 25.77
C VAL A 54 17.45 -1.68 25.41
N LEU A 55 16.50 -2.31 24.72
CA LEU A 55 16.57 -3.73 24.37
C LEU A 55 17.46 -3.94 23.15
N ASP A 56 18.50 -4.77 23.30
CA ASP A 56 19.36 -5.19 22.20
C ASP A 56 18.75 -6.38 21.41
N PRO A 57 19.30 -6.75 20.24
CA PRO A 57 18.79 -7.87 19.45
C PRO A 57 18.78 -9.24 20.16
N ASN A 58 19.55 -9.44 21.23
CA ASN A 58 19.47 -10.62 22.11
C ASN A 58 18.26 -10.49 23.05
N ASP A 59 18.13 -9.38 23.78
CA ASP A 59 16.99 -9.14 24.68
C ASP A 59 15.65 -9.31 23.94
N ILE A 60 15.57 -8.74 22.73
CA ILE A 60 14.37 -8.82 21.89
C ILE A 60 14.05 -10.28 21.51
N ARG A 61 15.05 -11.12 21.27
CA ARG A 61 14.86 -12.56 20.97
C ARG A 61 14.50 -13.36 22.22
N ASP A 62 15.05 -13.00 23.37
CA ASP A 62 14.77 -13.67 24.63
C ASP A 62 13.34 -13.36 25.13
N PHE A 63 12.85 -12.12 24.99
CA PHE A 63 11.50 -11.73 25.40
C PHE A 63 10.39 -12.06 24.40
N PHE A 64 10.67 -12.04 23.09
CA PHE A 64 9.63 -12.18 22.05
C PHE A 64 9.88 -13.34 21.08
N GLY A 65 10.84 -14.21 21.39
CA GLY A 65 11.19 -15.39 20.61
C GLY A 65 12.13 -15.12 19.43
N GLU A 66 12.71 -16.21 18.92
CA GLU A 66 13.62 -16.20 17.78
C GLU A 66 13.04 -15.50 16.55
N GLY A 67 13.95 -14.94 15.74
CA GLY A 67 13.56 -14.27 14.51
C GLY A 67 12.94 -15.20 13.46
N GLY A 68 12.03 -14.65 12.66
CA GLY A 68 11.28 -15.40 11.64
C GLY A 68 9.89 -15.87 12.08
N LYS A 69 9.52 -15.70 13.35
CA LYS A 69 8.12 -15.74 13.81
C LYS A 69 7.54 -14.33 13.82
N ALA A 70 6.29 -14.20 13.40
CA ALA A 70 5.52 -12.99 13.60
C ALA A 70 5.35 -12.70 15.09
N ILE A 71 5.22 -11.42 15.46
CA ILE A 71 4.97 -11.01 16.85
C ILE A 71 3.55 -11.42 17.24
N ASP A 72 3.43 -12.20 18.33
CA ASP A 72 2.16 -12.38 19.01
C ASP A 72 1.84 -11.08 19.78
N TRP A 73 0.88 -10.31 19.26
CA TRP A 73 0.51 -9.02 19.82
C TRP A 73 -0.30 -9.12 21.12
N ASP A 74 -1.01 -10.24 21.34
CA ASP A 74 -1.71 -10.51 22.59
C ASP A 74 -0.71 -10.87 23.70
N GLU A 75 0.33 -11.65 23.39
CA GLU A 75 1.47 -11.87 24.28
C GLU A 75 2.26 -10.59 24.53
N PHE A 76 2.62 -9.84 23.49
CA PHE A 76 3.28 -8.54 23.63
C PHE A 76 2.49 -7.62 24.57
N ARG A 77 1.17 -7.49 24.38
CA ARG A 77 0.30 -6.67 25.23
C ARG A 77 0.21 -7.20 26.67
N ARG A 78 0.09 -8.51 26.88
CA ARG A 78 0.05 -9.12 28.23
C ARG A 78 1.37 -8.92 28.98
N THR A 79 2.50 -9.09 28.31
CA THR A 79 3.84 -9.03 28.91
C THR A 79 4.30 -7.59 29.14
N THR A 80 3.98 -6.66 28.22
CA THR A 80 4.49 -5.27 28.27
C THR A 80 3.51 -4.25 28.84
N GLY A 81 2.21 -4.54 28.80
CA GLY A 81 1.15 -3.56 29.07
C GLY A 81 0.92 -2.52 27.96
N TRP A 82 1.75 -2.51 26.90
CA TRP A 82 1.60 -1.59 25.78
C TRP A 82 0.39 -1.94 24.91
N ARG A 83 -0.27 -0.92 24.35
CA ARG A 83 -1.43 -1.09 23.45
C ARG A 83 -0.97 -1.24 22.00
N CYS A 84 -1.50 -2.23 21.30
CA CYS A 84 -1.23 -2.50 19.89
C CYS A 84 -2.24 -1.76 18.97
N PRO A 85 -1.92 -1.39 17.70
CA PRO A 85 -2.78 -0.56 16.86
C PRO A 85 -3.69 -1.40 15.95
N GLU A 86 -3.95 -2.67 16.31
CA GLU A 86 -4.50 -3.74 15.46
C GLU A 86 -5.57 -3.28 14.47
N VAL A 87 -6.46 -2.40 14.94
CA VAL A 87 -7.54 -1.78 14.18
C VAL A 87 -7.10 -1.26 12.80
N VAL A 88 -5.97 -0.58 12.66
CA VAL A 88 -5.60 0.07 11.37
C VAL A 88 -4.80 -0.86 10.45
N GLU A 89 -3.87 -1.65 10.98
CA GLU A 89 -3.11 -2.61 10.15
C GLU A 89 -4.00 -3.74 9.63
N LEU A 90 -4.86 -4.34 10.47
CA LEU A 90 -5.80 -5.38 10.04
C LEU A 90 -6.80 -4.86 8.99
N ARG A 91 -7.23 -3.59 9.10
CA ARG A 91 -8.05 -2.93 8.06
C ARG A 91 -7.28 -2.82 6.75
N ILE A 92 -6.00 -2.42 6.81
CA ILE A 92 -5.13 -2.28 5.65
C ILE A 92 -4.84 -3.63 4.99
N GLU A 93 -4.70 -4.72 5.75
CA GLU A 93 -4.60 -6.09 5.22
C GLU A 93 -5.85 -6.52 4.44
N GLY A 94 -7.03 -6.12 4.91
CA GLY A 94 -8.30 -6.36 4.23
C GLY A 94 -8.48 -5.59 2.91
N VAL A 95 -7.61 -4.63 2.57
CA VAL A 95 -7.80 -3.74 1.42
C VAL A 95 -7.70 -4.48 0.09
N PRO A 96 -8.74 -4.43 -0.76
CA PRO A 96 -8.65 -4.96 -2.12
C PRO A 96 -7.59 -4.23 -2.93
N SER A 97 -6.87 -4.95 -3.79
CA SER A 97 -5.67 -4.43 -4.46
C SER A 97 -4.53 -4.00 -3.52
N ARG A 98 -4.44 -4.46 -2.25
CA ARG A 98 -3.33 -4.13 -1.33
C ARG A 98 -1.95 -4.19 -1.99
N GLN A 99 -1.66 -5.27 -2.72
CA GLN A 99 -0.39 -5.49 -3.43
C GLN A 99 -0.06 -4.45 -4.52
N MET A 100 -1.06 -3.73 -5.03
CA MET A 100 -0.92 -2.61 -5.98
C MET A 100 -0.79 -1.26 -5.26
N LEU A 101 -1.45 -1.13 -4.10
CA LEU A 101 -1.62 0.13 -3.39
C LEU A 101 -0.57 0.37 -2.30
N PHE A 102 0.09 -0.66 -1.79
CA PHE A 102 1.06 -0.58 -0.71
C PHE A 102 2.38 -1.27 -1.09
N ASP A 103 3.50 -0.66 -0.74
CA ASP A 103 4.81 -1.35 -0.78
C ASP A 103 4.92 -2.28 0.45
N ASN A 104 5.70 -3.34 0.29
CA ASN A 104 6.11 -4.20 1.39
C ASN A 104 7.46 -3.76 1.99
N HIS A 105 8.28 -3.03 1.23
CA HIS A 105 9.55 -2.44 1.67
C HIS A 105 9.28 -1.17 2.46
N LEU A 106 9.96 -0.98 3.59
CA LEU A 106 9.75 0.15 4.49
C LEU A 106 9.93 1.49 3.76
N ARG A 107 8.80 2.12 3.45
CA ARG A 107 8.71 3.53 3.06
C ARG A 107 8.48 4.41 4.29
N TYR A 108 9.21 5.49 4.48
CA TYR A 108 9.12 6.32 5.70
C TYR A 108 9.32 7.81 5.42
N CYS A 109 8.85 8.66 6.32
CA CYS A 109 9.23 10.07 6.39
C CYS A 109 10.38 10.19 7.41
N PRO A 110 11.54 10.81 7.07
CA PRO A 110 12.66 10.90 8.00
C PRO A 110 12.27 11.65 9.29
N ILE A 111 11.56 12.78 9.16
CA ILE A 111 11.10 13.58 10.31
C ILE A 111 10.14 12.78 11.22
N CYS A 112 9.17 12.04 10.66
CA CYS A 112 8.32 11.17 11.47
C CYS A 112 9.13 10.09 12.22
N LEU A 113 10.12 9.52 11.55
CA LEU A 113 10.90 8.41 12.10
C LEU A 113 11.85 8.88 13.21
N GLU A 114 12.36 10.11 13.11
CA GLU A 114 13.05 10.84 14.18
C GLU A 114 12.10 11.15 15.36
N CYS A 115 10.81 11.44 15.12
CA CYS A 115 9.80 11.46 16.19
C CYS A 115 9.46 10.05 16.75
N GLY A 116 10.16 8.98 16.36
CA GLY A 116 9.85 7.61 16.79
C GLY A 116 8.50 7.07 16.26
N TYR A 117 7.98 7.64 15.16
CA TYR A 117 6.67 7.32 14.58
C TYR A 117 6.77 6.93 13.10
N HIS A 118 5.96 5.95 12.71
CA HIS A 118 5.74 5.63 11.31
C HIS A 118 4.25 5.34 11.10
N SER A 119 3.63 6.09 10.19
CA SER A 119 2.26 5.78 9.79
C SER A 119 2.21 4.60 8.83
N VAL A 120 1.24 3.71 9.02
CA VAL A 120 0.87 2.68 8.05
C VAL A 120 0.64 3.24 6.64
N TRP A 121 0.16 4.49 6.53
CA TRP A 121 -0.07 5.17 5.27
C TRP A 121 1.21 5.55 4.53
N HIS A 122 2.38 5.57 5.16
CA HIS A 122 3.65 5.76 4.44
C HIS A 122 3.93 4.62 3.44
N GLN A 123 3.40 3.41 3.69
CA GLN A 123 3.50 2.31 2.74
C GLN A 123 2.62 2.51 1.48
N PHE A 124 1.60 3.37 1.56
CA PHE A 124 0.66 3.62 0.47
C PHE A 124 1.37 4.26 -0.74
N LEU A 125 1.54 3.49 -1.82
CA LEU A 125 2.25 3.86 -3.05
C LEU A 125 1.76 5.14 -3.75
N PRO A 126 0.45 5.49 -3.76
CA PRO A 126 0.01 6.77 -4.30
C PRO A 126 0.57 7.97 -3.54
N LEU A 127 0.83 7.83 -2.25
CA LEU A 127 1.30 8.89 -1.38
C LEU A 127 2.81 9.10 -1.58
N ARG A 128 3.23 10.27 -2.07
CA ARG A 128 4.65 10.56 -2.36
C ARG A 128 5.33 11.42 -1.30
N THR A 129 4.56 12.26 -0.62
CA THR A 129 4.98 13.17 0.44
C THR A 129 4.28 12.79 1.75
N CYS A 130 4.90 13.08 2.89
CA CYS A 130 4.30 12.88 4.19
C CYS A 130 3.15 13.90 4.41
N PRO A 131 1.92 13.47 4.74
CA PRO A 131 0.80 14.37 5.00
C PRO A 131 1.04 15.32 6.19
N MET A 132 1.87 14.88 7.16
CA MET A 132 2.21 15.66 8.34
C MET A 132 3.22 16.77 8.02
N HIS A 133 4.33 16.41 7.37
CA HIS A 133 5.52 17.25 7.25
C HIS A 133 5.80 17.77 5.82
N GLY A 134 5.06 17.32 4.81
CA GLY A 134 5.33 17.63 3.39
C GLY A 134 6.59 16.99 2.80
N ALA A 135 7.49 16.46 3.64
CA ALA A 135 8.75 15.84 3.21
C ALA A 135 8.51 14.60 2.32
N PRO A 136 9.36 14.35 1.29
CA PRO A 136 9.27 13.14 0.47
C PRO A 136 9.36 11.85 1.31
N LEU A 137 8.60 10.83 0.93
CA LEU A 137 8.69 9.50 1.53
C LEU A 137 9.86 8.71 0.90
N MET A 138 10.81 8.33 1.75
CA MET A 138 12.02 7.59 1.39
C MET A 138 11.79 6.09 1.42
N SER A 139 12.51 5.34 0.57
CA SER A 139 12.51 3.87 0.52
C SER A 139 13.93 3.29 0.55
N GLN A 140 14.90 4.12 0.93
CA GLN A 140 16.32 3.85 1.04
C GLN A 140 16.80 4.47 2.36
N CYS A 141 17.75 3.85 3.04
CA CYS A 141 18.40 4.41 4.22
C CYS A 141 19.05 5.76 3.87
N PHE A 142 18.84 6.79 4.69
CA PHE A 142 19.41 8.11 4.46
C PHE A 142 20.94 8.08 4.51
N SER A 143 21.53 7.38 5.49
CA SER A 143 22.98 7.34 5.69
C SER A 143 23.77 6.55 4.63
N CYS A 144 23.17 5.53 3.99
CA CYS A 144 23.90 4.63 3.08
C CYS A 144 23.26 4.40 1.70
N GLY A 145 22.06 4.92 1.43
CA GLY A 145 21.37 4.79 0.14
C GLY A 145 20.87 3.39 -0.21
N VAL A 146 21.14 2.36 0.61
CA VAL A 146 20.64 1.00 0.38
C VAL A 146 19.12 0.98 0.58
N ARG A 147 18.40 0.31 -0.32
CA ARG A 147 16.94 0.13 -0.24
C ARG A 147 16.57 -0.48 1.11
N CYS A 148 15.55 0.07 1.77
CA CYS A 148 15.05 -0.48 3.01
C CYS A 148 14.43 -1.86 2.81
N GLU A 149 14.59 -2.72 3.81
CA GLU A 149 14.04 -4.08 3.79
C GLU A 149 12.52 -4.10 3.89
N GLN A 150 11.93 -5.30 3.73
CA GLN A 150 10.50 -5.49 3.98
C GLN A 150 10.14 -5.17 5.43
N VAL A 151 8.97 -4.58 5.66
CA VAL A 151 8.47 -4.23 7.01
C VAL A 151 8.40 -5.48 7.91
N SER A 152 7.92 -6.60 7.36
CA SER A 152 7.94 -7.91 8.00
C SER A 152 9.36 -8.37 8.36
N GLU A 153 10.34 -8.08 7.51
CA GLU A 153 11.72 -8.50 7.70
C GLU A 153 12.41 -7.68 8.82
N TYR A 154 12.06 -6.39 9.00
CA TYR A 154 12.46 -5.64 10.19
C TYR A 154 11.85 -6.20 11.48
N LEU A 155 10.55 -6.52 11.48
CA LEU A 155 9.87 -7.14 12.63
C LEU A 155 10.45 -8.53 12.96
N ASN A 156 10.71 -9.35 11.94
CA ASN A 156 11.16 -10.73 12.10
C ASN A 156 12.61 -10.82 12.56
N SER A 157 13.52 -10.03 12.00
CA SER A 157 14.96 -10.16 12.28
C SER A 157 15.41 -9.64 13.64
N ARG A 158 14.53 -8.94 14.37
CA ARG A 158 14.84 -8.30 15.67
C ARG A 158 16.05 -7.36 15.62
N THR A 159 16.28 -6.71 14.47
CA THR A 159 17.36 -5.72 14.32
C THR A 159 17.16 -4.54 15.26
N ALA A 160 18.27 -3.88 15.59
CA ALA A 160 18.28 -2.64 16.37
C ALA A 160 17.18 -1.67 15.89
N PRO A 161 16.31 -1.18 16.79
CA PRO A 161 15.20 -0.30 16.43
C PRO A 161 15.63 0.90 15.60
N PHE A 162 14.84 1.24 14.58
CA PHE A 162 15.09 2.37 13.67
C PHE A 162 16.39 2.34 12.85
N CYS A 163 17.23 1.30 12.99
CA CYS A 163 18.50 1.18 12.27
C CYS A 163 18.38 0.45 10.93
N CYS A 164 19.27 0.82 10.00
CA CYS A 164 19.45 0.12 8.73
C CYS A 164 20.20 -1.20 8.94
N LYS A 165 19.68 -2.31 8.41
CA LYS A 165 20.35 -3.62 8.49
C LYS A 165 21.73 -3.66 7.84
N SER A 166 21.92 -2.87 6.78
CA SER A 166 23.11 -2.93 5.93
C SER A 166 24.29 -2.13 6.49
N CYS A 167 24.04 -1.01 7.17
CA CYS A 167 25.09 -0.13 7.70
C CYS A 167 25.05 0.10 9.22
N GLY A 168 24.01 -0.38 9.93
CA GLY A 168 23.83 -0.20 11.38
C GLY A 168 23.39 1.21 11.82
N GLY A 169 23.63 2.24 11.01
CA GLY A 169 23.18 3.61 11.28
C GLY A 169 21.66 3.79 11.20
N TYR A 170 21.14 4.85 11.81
CA TYR A 170 19.71 5.17 11.82
C TYR A 170 19.16 5.42 10.41
N LEU A 171 17.98 4.89 10.12
CA LEU A 171 17.35 5.02 8.80
C LEU A 171 17.12 6.47 8.39
N ALA A 172 16.77 7.34 9.34
CA ALA A 172 16.56 8.77 9.12
C ALA A 172 17.82 9.64 9.27
N ASP A 173 19.01 9.03 9.48
CA ASP A 173 20.26 9.70 9.86
C ASP A 173 20.21 10.47 11.20
N ALA A 174 19.13 10.27 11.97
CA ALA A 174 18.90 10.82 13.30
C ALA A 174 18.37 9.72 14.24
N GLU A 175 18.77 9.76 15.50
CA GLU A 175 18.20 8.91 16.56
C GLU A 175 16.75 9.34 16.87
N PRO A 176 15.83 8.42 17.21
CA PRO A 176 14.53 8.80 17.75
C PRO A 176 14.65 9.74 18.95
N ASN A 177 13.82 10.78 18.98
CA ASN A 177 13.81 11.77 20.04
C ASN A 177 12.49 11.72 20.81
N LEU A 178 12.57 11.58 22.14
CA LEU A 178 11.39 11.49 23.01
C LEU A 178 10.60 12.81 23.10
N GLU A 179 11.28 13.96 23.09
CA GLU A 179 10.61 15.27 23.12
C GLU A 179 9.81 15.48 21.83
N LEU A 180 10.40 15.16 20.67
CA LEU A 180 9.69 15.20 19.38
C LEU A 180 8.53 14.18 19.29
N PHE A 181 8.62 13.03 19.98
CA PHE A 181 7.49 12.11 20.10
C PHE A 181 6.35 12.70 20.96
N LEU A 182 6.67 13.39 22.06
CA LEU A 182 5.68 14.04 22.93
C LEU A 182 5.00 15.22 22.21
N ASP A 183 5.76 16.04 21.47
CA ASP A 183 5.20 17.09 20.60
C ASP A 183 4.26 16.51 19.53
N LEU A 184 4.57 15.31 19.01
CA LEU A 184 3.73 14.61 18.04
C LEU A 184 2.48 14.00 18.68
N LEU A 185 2.57 13.57 19.95
CA LEU A 185 1.44 13.09 20.75
C LEU A 185 0.43 14.20 21.04
N ASP A 186 0.89 15.40 21.41
CA ASP A 186 0.02 16.58 21.56
C ASP A 186 -0.67 16.95 20.23
N GLN A 187 -0.04 16.61 19.10
CA GLN A 187 -0.60 16.77 17.75
C GLN A 187 -1.51 15.62 17.29
N SER A 188 -1.85 14.63 18.14
CA SER A 188 -2.64 13.44 17.75
C SER A 188 -3.91 13.76 16.95
N ARG A 189 -4.66 14.79 17.34
CA ARG A 189 -5.86 15.23 16.59
C ARG A 189 -5.52 15.65 15.16
N ALA A 190 -4.43 16.38 14.99
CA ALA A 190 -3.96 16.88 13.71
C ALA A 190 -3.35 15.76 12.83
N ILE A 191 -2.97 14.62 13.42
CA ILE A 191 -2.66 13.37 12.72
C ILE A 191 -3.94 12.75 12.15
N CYS A 192 -4.99 12.56 12.96
CA CYS A 192 -6.29 12.05 12.49
C CYS A 192 -6.83 12.90 11.33
N GLU A 193 -6.95 14.22 11.51
CA GLU A 193 -7.51 15.13 10.50
C GLU A 193 -6.79 15.05 9.13
N ARG A 194 -5.49 14.71 9.11
CA ARG A 194 -4.69 14.53 7.89
C ARG A 194 -4.72 13.12 7.31
N LEU A 195 -4.87 12.09 8.14
CA LEU A 195 -4.73 10.68 7.72
C LEU A 195 -6.08 9.96 7.55
N ASP A 196 -7.12 10.32 8.31
CA ASP A 196 -8.47 9.76 8.21
C ASP A 196 -9.07 9.89 6.79
N ARG A 197 -8.59 10.86 5.99
CA ARG A 197 -9.00 11.02 4.58
C ARG A 197 -8.56 9.84 3.70
N TYR A 198 -7.43 9.19 4.00
CA TYR A 198 -6.96 8.02 3.27
C TYR A 198 -7.72 6.77 3.71
N GLU A 199 -7.97 6.62 5.01
CA GLU A 199 -8.81 5.54 5.53
C GLU A 199 -10.22 5.62 4.93
N ARG A 200 -10.87 6.79 5.05
CA ARG A 200 -12.19 7.05 4.48
C ARG A 200 -12.23 6.78 2.98
N TRP A 201 -11.21 7.22 2.24
CA TRP A 201 -11.11 6.94 0.80
C TRP A 201 -11.05 5.45 0.49
N VAL A 202 -10.23 4.69 1.21
CA VAL A 202 -10.13 3.23 1.05
C VAL A 202 -11.46 2.56 1.36
N THR A 203 -12.15 2.98 2.43
CA THR A 203 -13.47 2.45 2.81
C THR A 203 -14.55 2.78 1.78
N GLU A 204 -14.68 4.06 1.39
CA GLU A 204 -15.68 4.54 0.42
C GLU A 204 -15.50 3.95 -0.99
N ASN A 205 -14.27 3.56 -1.35
CA ASN A 205 -13.95 2.99 -2.65
C ASN A 205 -13.69 1.47 -2.60
N HIS A 206 -13.97 0.78 -1.49
CA HIS A 206 -13.62 -0.64 -1.30
C HIS A 206 -14.11 -1.56 -2.43
N GLU A 207 -15.40 -1.49 -2.80
CA GLU A 207 -15.99 -2.28 -3.89
C GLU A 207 -15.32 -2.02 -5.24
N LEU A 208 -14.94 -0.76 -5.49
CA LEU A 208 -14.19 -0.39 -6.67
C LEU A 208 -12.76 -0.94 -6.64
N LEU A 209 -12.07 -0.86 -5.49
CA LEU A 209 -10.71 -1.38 -5.36
C LEU A 209 -10.68 -2.90 -5.55
N ASP A 210 -11.77 -3.61 -5.24
CA ASP A 210 -11.91 -5.04 -5.55
C ASP A 210 -12.23 -5.30 -7.03
N PHE A 211 -13.06 -4.46 -7.66
CA PHE A 211 -13.23 -4.51 -9.11
C PHE A 211 -11.91 -4.22 -9.86
N VAL A 212 -11.10 -3.27 -9.37
CA VAL A 212 -9.74 -2.98 -9.87
C VAL A 212 -8.81 -4.17 -9.65
N LYS A 213 -8.87 -4.81 -8.47
CA LYS A 213 -8.11 -6.03 -8.16
C LYS A 213 -8.41 -7.10 -9.20
N TRP A 214 -9.69 -7.38 -9.41
CA TRP A 214 -10.17 -8.37 -10.38
C TRP A 214 -9.75 -8.05 -11.81
N LEU A 215 -9.83 -6.77 -12.21
CA LEU A 215 -9.36 -6.30 -13.51
C LEU A 215 -7.86 -6.53 -13.70
N LEU A 216 -7.05 -6.45 -12.65
CA LEU A 216 -5.59 -6.59 -12.70
C LEU A 216 -5.08 -8.03 -12.58
N ILE A 217 -5.95 -9.01 -12.29
CA ILE A 217 -5.57 -10.42 -12.32
C ILE A 217 -5.22 -10.80 -13.77
N PRO A 218 -3.97 -11.20 -14.06
CA PRO A 218 -3.59 -11.58 -15.41
C PRO A 218 -4.41 -12.80 -15.86
N LYS A 219 -5.14 -12.65 -16.97
CA LYS A 219 -5.78 -13.76 -17.68
C LYS A 219 -5.43 -13.65 -19.15
N ASP A 220 -4.46 -14.45 -19.57
CA ASP A 220 -4.09 -14.66 -20.98
C ASP A 220 -3.66 -13.39 -21.74
N TRP A 221 -3.26 -12.33 -21.03
CA TRP A 221 -2.77 -11.10 -21.66
C TRP A 221 -1.37 -11.29 -22.26
N SER A 222 -1.11 -10.66 -23.41
CA SER A 222 0.28 -10.54 -23.87
C SER A 222 1.07 -9.62 -22.92
N PRO A 223 2.31 -10.00 -22.54
CA PRO A 223 3.14 -9.19 -21.62
C PRO A 223 3.32 -7.74 -22.08
N GLU A 224 3.38 -7.53 -23.40
CA GLU A 224 3.48 -6.24 -24.09
C GLU A 224 2.33 -5.27 -23.76
N ARG A 225 1.12 -5.79 -23.48
CA ARG A 225 -0.08 -4.98 -23.22
C ARG A 225 -0.29 -4.68 -21.73
N GLN A 226 0.29 -5.48 -20.84
CA GLN A 226 0.08 -5.39 -19.40
C GLN A 226 0.46 -4.01 -18.85
N GLY A 227 1.62 -3.45 -19.25
CA GLY A 227 2.06 -2.13 -18.80
C GLY A 227 1.11 -1.00 -19.18
N ALA A 228 0.61 -1.00 -20.43
CA ALA A 228 -0.37 -0.01 -20.89
C ALA A 228 -1.70 -0.11 -20.13
N PHE A 229 -2.13 -1.33 -19.78
CA PHE A 229 -3.33 -1.51 -18.96
C PHE A 229 -3.14 -1.03 -17.52
N HIS A 230 -2.01 -1.35 -16.88
CA HIS A 230 -1.70 -0.85 -15.53
C HIS A 230 -1.74 0.68 -15.50
N HIS A 231 -1.11 1.37 -16.47
CA HIS A 231 -1.19 2.83 -16.59
C HIS A 231 -2.63 3.35 -16.74
N LEU A 232 -3.48 2.66 -17.53
CA LEU A 232 -4.89 3.04 -17.66
C LEU A 232 -5.63 2.90 -16.33
N VAL A 233 -5.49 1.76 -15.65
CA VAL A 233 -6.14 1.49 -14.36
C VAL A 233 -5.69 2.48 -13.29
N TYR A 234 -4.40 2.76 -13.19
CA TYR A 234 -3.85 3.74 -12.24
C TYR A 234 -4.42 5.15 -12.51
N ARG A 235 -4.59 5.52 -13.78
CA ARG A 235 -5.26 6.78 -14.18
C ARG A 235 -6.77 6.83 -13.89
N LEU A 236 -7.44 5.69 -13.70
CA LEU A 236 -8.83 5.65 -13.21
C LEU A 236 -8.86 5.90 -11.70
N VAL A 237 -7.95 5.28 -10.95
CA VAL A 237 -7.83 5.47 -9.50
C VAL A 237 -7.39 6.89 -9.14
N ASP A 238 -6.45 7.48 -9.88
CA ASP A 238 -6.03 8.88 -9.71
C ASP A 238 -7.17 9.91 -9.90
N GLN A 239 -8.24 9.57 -10.64
CA GLN A 239 -9.41 10.47 -10.78
C GLN A 239 -10.28 10.51 -9.53
N LEU A 240 -10.00 9.67 -8.53
CA LEU A 240 -10.69 9.60 -7.25
C LEU A 240 -9.80 10.10 -6.10
N ALA A 241 -8.61 10.63 -6.40
CA ALA A 241 -7.60 11.04 -5.44
C ALA A 241 -8.17 11.83 -4.23
N PRO A 242 -7.92 11.41 -2.97
CA PRO A 242 -8.38 12.11 -1.77
C PRO A 242 -7.56 13.36 -1.42
N SER A 243 -6.42 13.58 -2.08
CA SER A 243 -5.50 14.71 -1.86
C SER A 243 -4.68 15.00 -3.11
N GLN A 244 -4.08 16.19 -3.19
CA GLN A 244 -3.18 16.56 -4.30
C GLN A 244 -1.88 15.71 -4.30
N ASP A 245 -1.45 15.25 -3.12
CA ASP A 245 -0.26 14.40 -2.91
C ASP A 245 -0.42 12.93 -3.37
N PHE A 246 -1.59 12.58 -3.92
CA PHE A 246 -1.92 11.22 -4.37
C PHE A 246 -1.66 11.08 -5.87
N ALA A 247 -0.75 10.18 -6.24
CA ALA A 247 -0.50 9.79 -7.63
C ALA A 247 0.05 8.35 -7.75
N LEU A 248 -0.78 7.45 -8.28
CA LEU A 248 -0.34 6.12 -8.75
C LEU A 248 0.34 6.21 -10.12
N SER A 249 -0.19 7.02 -11.04
CA SER A 249 0.47 7.23 -12.32
C SER A 249 1.71 8.12 -12.20
N ASP A 250 2.63 7.96 -13.15
CA ASP A 250 3.81 8.79 -13.38
C ASP A 250 3.48 10.18 -13.97
N GLY A 251 2.22 10.61 -13.89
CA GLY A 251 1.75 11.86 -14.48
C GLY A 251 1.69 11.89 -16.01
N ARG A 252 2.19 10.88 -16.73
CA ARG A 252 2.23 10.90 -18.21
C ARG A 252 0.84 10.85 -18.84
N PRO A 253 0.57 11.61 -19.92
CA PRO A 253 -0.74 11.60 -20.57
C PRO A 253 -0.99 10.25 -21.24
N VAL A 254 -2.07 9.55 -20.83
CA VAL A 254 -2.52 8.33 -21.50
C VAL A 254 -3.34 8.74 -22.72
N GLY A 255 -2.77 8.55 -23.91
CA GLY A 255 -3.43 8.79 -25.19
C GLY A 255 -4.49 7.73 -25.48
N ILE A 256 -5.75 8.03 -25.18
CA ILE A 256 -6.87 7.14 -25.50
C ILE A 256 -7.33 7.40 -26.94
N TYR A 257 -7.01 6.47 -27.84
CA TYR A 257 -7.53 6.48 -29.21
C TYR A 257 -9.01 6.11 -29.20
N ILE A 258 -9.86 7.14 -29.26
CA ILE A 258 -11.32 6.96 -29.33
C ILE A 258 -11.70 6.56 -30.75
N TRP A 259 -11.89 5.26 -30.97
CA TRP A 259 -12.46 4.73 -32.20
C TRP A 259 -13.88 5.28 -32.37
N GLN A 260 -14.10 6.09 -33.41
CA GLN A 260 -15.44 6.46 -33.81
C GLN A 260 -16.15 5.22 -34.35
N ILE A 261 -17.02 4.62 -33.54
CA ILE A 261 -18.00 3.64 -34.01
C ILE A 261 -18.90 4.38 -35.00
N ARG A 262 -18.59 4.30 -36.29
CA ARG A 262 -19.52 4.70 -37.34
C ARG A 262 -20.70 3.73 -37.27
N PRO A 263 -21.94 4.21 -37.04
CA PRO A 263 -23.10 3.32 -37.04
C PRO A 263 -23.21 2.71 -38.44
N TYR A 264 -23.05 1.39 -38.54
CA TYR A 264 -23.25 0.67 -39.80
C TYR A 264 -24.74 0.56 -40.09
N ARG A 265 -25.33 1.63 -40.63
CA ARG A 265 -26.67 1.62 -41.26
C ARG A 265 -26.70 2.48 -42.52
N SER A 266 -27.39 1.94 -43.51
CA SER A 266 -27.38 2.31 -44.92
C SER A 266 -28.33 3.46 -45.29
N SER A 267 -28.69 4.35 -44.35
CA SER A 267 -29.63 5.44 -44.61
C SER A 267 -29.28 6.75 -43.88
N ILE A 268 -28.83 7.71 -44.70
CA ILE A 268 -28.97 9.16 -44.60
C ILE A 268 -29.53 9.69 -43.25
N MET A 269 -28.64 10.04 -42.32
CA MET A 269 -28.93 11.04 -41.28
C MET A 269 -28.14 12.33 -41.56
N ARG A 270 -28.74 13.48 -41.29
CA ARG A 270 -28.18 14.80 -41.64
C ARG A 270 -27.04 15.18 -40.69
N ARG A 271 -26.00 15.81 -41.23
CA ARG A 271 -24.76 16.25 -40.53
C ARG A 271 -25.00 17.16 -39.30
N SER A 272 -26.18 17.76 -39.15
CA SER A 272 -26.51 18.77 -38.13
C SER A 272 -26.57 18.24 -36.69
N GLU A 273 -26.70 16.93 -36.46
CA GLU A 273 -26.83 16.36 -35.11
C GLU A 273 -25.49 16.07 -34.40
N PHE A 274 -24.34 16.25 -35.08
CA PHE A 274 -23.01 15.91 -34.55
C PHE A 274 -22.32 16.99 -33.70
N HIS A 275 -23.03 18.04 -33.27
CA HIS A 275 -22.46 19.13 -32.47
C HIS A 275 -22.51 18.90 -30.96
N VAL A 276 -21.79 17.89 -30.46
CA VAL A 276 -21.33 17.84 -29.06
C VAL A 276 -19.82 17.57 -28.99
N ARG A 277 -19.01 18.55 -29.43
CA ARG A 277 -17.54 18.54 -29.27
C ARG A 277 -17.07 18.78 -27.82
N ARG A 278 -17.99 19.00 -26.87
CA ARG A 278 -17.74 19.12 -25.42
C ARG A 278 -18.18 17.85 -24.68
N SER A 279 -17.34 16.88 -24.39
CA SER A 279 -16.11 16.44 -25.06
C SER A 279 -16.12 14.91 -24.98
N ALA A 280 -15.50 14.20 -25.94
CA ALA A 280 -15.47 12.73 -25.86
C ALA A 280 -14.76 12.25 -24.57
N LEU A 281 -13.77 13.01 -24.09
CA LEU A 281 -13.14 12.85 -22.79
C LEU A 281 -14.12 13.06 -21.62
N GLY A 282 -15.02 14.05 -21.70
CA GLY A 282 -16.07 14.28 -20.70
C GLY A 282 -17.13 13.19 -20.70
N ALA A 283 -17.52 12.67 -21.86
CA ALA A 283 -18.41 11.51 -21.98
C ALA A 283 -17.75 10.24 -21.41
N TYR A 284 -16.46 10.04 -21.68
CA TYR A 284 -15.65 8.94 -21.15
C TYR A 284 -15.46 9.03 -19.64
N ARG A 285 -15.08 10.20 -19.10
CA ARG A 285 -15.02 10.47 -17.65
C ARG A 285 -16.37 10.24 -16.98
N ASN A 286 -17.47 10.73 -17.55
CA ASN A 286 -18.82 10.54 -17.02
C ASN A 286 -19.29 9.07 -17.13
N ALA A 287 -18.84 8.34 -18.15
CA ALA A 287 -19.07 6.90 -18.26
C ALA A 287 -18.31 6.13 -17.17
N ILE A 288 -17.00 6.38 -17.01
CA ILE A 288 -16.19 5.85 -15.90
C ILE A 288 -16.86 6.18 -14.57
N HIS A 289 -17.12 7.45 -14.26
CA HIS A 289 -17.71 7.85 -12.99
C HIS A 289 -19.07 7.15 -12.71
N LYS A 290 -19.83 6.81 -13.76
CA LYS A 290 -21.05 5.98 -13.66
C LYS A 290 -20.78 4.48 -13.49
N LEU A 291 -19.70 3.92 -14.04
CA LEU A 291 -19.24 2.54 -13.74
C LEU A 291 -18.81 2.39 -12.31
N LEU A 292 -17.96 3.30 -11.84
CA LEU A 292 -17.41 3.24 -10.49
C LEU A 292 -18.55 3.25 -9.46
N ARG A 293 -19.67 3.93 -9.77
CA ARG A 293 -20.93 3.91 -9.00
C ARG A 293 -21.89 2.73 -9.27
N GLN A 294 -21.70 1.93 -10.33
CA GLN A 294 -22.62 0.84 -10.71
C GLN A 294 -22.01 -0.56 -10.55
N CYS A 295 -20.69 -0.70 -10.66
CA CYS A 295 -20.00 -1.98 -10.58
C CYS A 295 -19.97 -2.59 -9.18
N GLY A 296 -20.17 -1.79 -8.13
CA GLY A 296 -20.23 -2.30 -6.75
C GLY A 296 -21.52 -3.07 -6.40
N VAL A 297 -22.63 -2.83 -7.11
CA VAL A 297 -23.96 -3.12 -6.56
C VAL A 297 -24.56 -4.49 -6.93
N HIS A 298 -24.18 -5.12 -8.06
CA HIS A 298 -24.84 -6.36 -8.52
C HIS A 298 -24.00 -7.32 -9.39
N ASP A 299 -24.15 -8.62 -9.12
CA ASP A 299 -23.68 -9.75 -9.93
C ASP A 299 -24.12 -9.70 -11.41
N ASP A 300 -25.29 -9.13 -11.68
CA ASP A 300 -25.81 -8.92 -13.04
C ASP A 300 -24.81 -8.13 -13.92
N THR A 301 -24.07 -7.19 -13.32
CA THR A 301 -23.05 -6.39 -14.02
C THR A 301 -21.94 -7.28 -14.57
N ASN A 302 -21.47 -8.28 -13.81
CA ASN A 302 -20.44 -9.22 -14.24
C ASN A 302 -20.91 -10.15 -15.36
N ARG A 303 -22.19 -10.58 -15.32
CA ARG A 303 -22.81 -11.35 -16.40
C ARG A 303 -22.92 -10.53 -17.68
N ARG A 304 -23.43 -9.29 -17.58
CA ARG A 304 -23.58 -8.37 -18.72
C ARG A 304 -22.24 -7.93 -19.30
N LEU A 305 -21.20 -7.77 -18.48
CA LEU A 305 -19.84 -7.46 -18.96
C LEU A 305 -19.29 -8.60 -19.82
N ARG A 306 -19.51 -9.86 -19.42
CA ARG A 306 -19.14 -11.04 -20.21
C ARG A 306 -19.95 -11.16 -21.50
N GLU A 307 -21.26 -10.95 -21.45
CA GLU A 307 -22.10 -10.95 -22.66
C GLU A 307 -21.67 -9.85 -23.65
N ALA A 308 -21.40 -8.64 -23.15
CA ALA A 308 -20.88 -7.55 -23.95
C ALA A 308 -19.52 -7.89 -24.58
N GLY A 309 -18.58 -8.46 -23.81
CA GLY A 309 -17.29 -8.93 -24.32
C GLY A 309 -17.43 -9.99 -25.42
N HIS A 310 -18.25 -11.02 -25.21
CA HIS A 310 -18.54 -12.04 -26.23
C HIS A 310 -19.20 -11.47 -27.49
N ARG A 311 -20.09 -10.49 -27.36
CA ARG A 311 -20.69 -9.81 -28.51
C ARG A 311 -19.66 -9.02 -29.30
N ILE A 312 -18.74 -8.33 -28.63
CA ILE A 312 -17.68 -7.57 -29.30
C ILE A 312 -16.72 -8.53 -30.03
N ALA A 313 -16.24 -9.59 -29.36
CA ALA A 313 -15.34 -10.57 -29.95
C ALA A 313 -15.96 -11.33 -31.15
N SER A 314 -17.24 -11.69 -31.06
CA SER A 314 -17.95 -12.30 -32.20
C SER A 314 -18.37 -11.29 -33.29
N ARG A 315 -17.99 -10.01 -33.16
CA ARG A 315 -18.40 -8.88 -34.02
C ARG A 315 -19.94 -8.74 -34.14
N SER A 316 -20.66 -9.24 -33.14
CA SER A 316 -22.10 -9.18 -33.03
C SER A 316 -22.58 -7.76 -32.67
N PRO A 317 -23.79 -7.36 -33.12
CA PRO A 317 -24.39 -6.09 -32.72
C PRO A 317 -24.53 -5.96 -31.19
N LEU A 318 -23.94 -4.90 -30.65
CA LEU A 318 -23.97 -4.55 -29.24
C LEU A 318 -24.98 -3.42 -28.99
N ASN A 319 -26.04 -3.70 -28.24
CA ASN A 319 -27.06 -2.70 -27.94
C ASN A 319 -26.59 -1.77 -26.80
N VAL A 320 -25.94 -0.67 -27.17
CA VAL A 320 -25.38 0.32 -26.23
C VAL A 320 -26.43 0.92 -25.28
N ARG A 321 -27.71 0.98 -25.67
CA ARG A 321 -28.80 1.41 -24.76
C ARG A 321 -29.14 0.35 -23.71
N ALA A 322 -29.05 -0.95 -24.03
CA ALA A 322 -29.36 -2.04 -23.11
C ALA A 322 -28.22 -2.37 -22.14
N PHE A 323 -26.97 -2.32 -22.63
CA PHE A 323 -25.78 -2.52 -21.78
C PHE A 323 -25.41 -1.27 -20.99
N GLY A 324 -25.72 -0.09 -21.51
CA GLY A 324 -25.18 1.18 -21.04
C GLY A 324 -23.80 1.44 -21.64
N ALA A 325 -23.61 2.64 -22.19
CA ALA A 325 -22.32 3.10 -22.73
C ALA A 325 -21.09 2.81 -21.85
N PRO A 326 -21.17 2.84 -20.49
CA PRO A 326 -20.00 2.55 -19.68
C PRO A 326 -19.61 1.08 -19.64
N LEU A 327 -20.56 0.17 -19.44
CA LEU A 327 -20.32 -1.27 -19.44
C LEU A 327 -19.80 -1.74 -20.82
N VAL A 328 -20.32 -1.12 -21.89
CA VAL A 328 -19.78 -1.25 -23.25
C VAL A 328 -18.32 -0.79 -23.34
N ALA A 329 -17.96 0.35 -22.74
CA ALA A 329 -16.59 0.84 -22.76
C ALA A 329 -15.61 -0.11 -22.05
N LEU A 330 -15.98 -0.67 -20.89
CA LEU A 330 -15.17 -1.70 -20.23
C LEU A 330 -15.08 -2.99 -21.05
N ALA A 331 -16.17 -3.43 -21.66
CA ALA A 331 -16.16 -4.63 -22.50
C ALA A 331 -15.29 -4.44 -23.76
N LEU A 332 -15.28 -3.24 -24.35
CA LEU A 332 -14.39 -2.86 -25.45
C LEU A 332 -12.92 -2.80 -25.01
N ILE A 333 -12.63 -2.18 -23.86
CA ILE A 333 -11.29 -2.13 -23.27
C ILE A 333 -10.79 -3.56 -23.02
N ARG A 334 -11.58 -4.38 -22.33
CA ARG A 334 -11.29 -5.78 -22.02
C ARG A 334 -11.02 -6.60 -23.27
N HIS A 335 -11.92 -6.57 -24.25
CA HIS A 335 -11.75 -7.29 -25.52
C HIS A 335 -10.50 -6.84 -26.28
N TRP A 336 -10.19 -5.54 -26.29
CA TRP A 336 -8.99 -5.03 -26.95
C TRP A 336 -7.69 -5.47 -26.26
N ILE A 337 -7.71 -5.63 -24.94
CA ILE A 337 -6.57 -6.13 -24.15
C ILE A 337 -6.37 -7.64 -24.36
N GLU A 338 -7.42 -8.43 -24.08
CA GLU A 338 -7.45 -9.90 -24.25
C GLU A 338 -7.17 -10.29 -25.72
N GLY A 339 -7.51 -9.42 -26.67
CA GLY A 339 -7.34 -9.63 -28.11
C GLY A 339 -8.46 -10.46 -28.71
N ASP A 340 -8.61 -10.40 -30.04
CA ASP A 340 -9.26 -11.50 -30.76
C ASP A 340 -8.38 -12.75 -30.54
N PRO A 341 -8.92 -13.89 -30.07
CA PRO A 341 -8.27 -15.18 -30.27
C PRO A 341 -8.37 -15.53 -31.76
N ILE A 342 -7.54 -14.88 -32.58
CA ILE A 342 -7.46 -15.14 -34.02
C ILE A 342 -6.87 -16.52 -34.22
N VAL A 343 -7.77 -17.50 -34.34
CA VAL A 343 -7.72 -18.63 -35.28
C VAL A 343 -6.34 -18.82 -35.92
N SER A 344 -5.44 -19.48 -35.21
CA SER A 344 -4.08 -19.81 -35.66
C SER A 344 -4.05 -20.97 -36.67
N SER A 345 -5.15 -21.21 -37.40
CA SER A 345 -5.37 -22.47 -38.13
C SER A 345 -6.32 -22.40 -39.34
N VAL A 346 -6.23 -21.36 -40.19
CA VAL A 346 -6.74 -21.47 -41.58
C VAL A 346 -5.82 -20.74 -42.57
N GLY A 347 -5.30 -21.45 -43.58
CA GLY A 347 -4.94 -20.80 -44.85
C GLY A 347 -3.49 -20.84 -45.35
N ALA A 348 -2.71 -21.89 -45.06
CA ALA A 348 -1.57 -22.24 -45.92
C ALA A 348 -2.03 -23.20 -47.02
N ARG A 349 -2.37 -22.67 -48.20
CA ARG A 349 -2.50 -23.38 -49.49
C ARG A 349 -2.16 -22.43 -50.63
#